data_AF-A0A9Q3F632-F1
#
_entry.id   AF-A0A9Q3F632-F1
#
_cell.length_a   1.000
_cell.length_b   1.000
_cell.length_c   1.000
_cell.angle_alpha   90.00
_cell.angle_beta   90.00
_cell.angle_gamma   90.00
#
_symmetry.space_group_name_H-M   'P 1'
#
loop_
_entity.id
_entity.type
_entity.pdbx_description
1 polymer ?
#
loop_
_entity_poly.entity_id
_entity_poly.type
_entity_poly.pdbx_seq_one_letter_code
_entity_poly.pdbx_strand_id
1 'polypeptide(L)'
;MGNCTSNHFKLGNDYFSIYGIHICKQKDRYFTIGDNKRQTSGLFNNRKQITFINNEKKRPEKDFCIYEQLKEAEFNHELTEKLKEKLIDLLFKYKNAFTTKKKLLDAIIKHEVDIILNVEKPYPPLLRRTAYSDSPRARESLEVHIKEFIDLGVLRKVGHKEQVEVTTTVIIAWNNSKSKMVGDFRALNTYMIPDKYPIPRIHETLTQLF
;
A
#
# COMPACT_ATOMS: atom_id res chain seq x y z
N MET A 1 -27.94 -18.16 38.15
CA MET A 1 -27.66 -17.07 37.20
C MET A 1 -26.26 -17.27 36.65
N GLY A 2 -26.13 -17.58 35.35
CA GLY A 2 -24.84 -17.93 34.74
C GLY A 2 -24.02 -16.68 34.42
N ASN A 3 -22.78 -16.63 34.92
CA ASN A 3 -21.82 -15.59 34.58
C ASN A 3 -21.48 -15.68 33.08
N CYS A 4 -21.97 -14.73 32.29
CA CYS A 4 -21.64 -14.61 30.88
C CYS A 4 -20.23 -14.02 30.77
N THR A 5 -19.22 -14.85 30.50
CA THR A 5 -17.84 -14.43 30.27
C THR A 5 -17.67 -13.84 28.87
N SER A 6 -18.13 -12.60 28.68
CA SER A 6 -17.83 -11.85 27.47
C SER A 6 -16.43 -11.23 27.56
N ASN A 7 -15.54 -11.63 26.64
CA ASN A 7 -14.17 -11.10 26.54
C ASN A 7 -14.10 -9.73 25.83
N HIS A 8 -15.21 -9.21 25.33
CA HIS A 8 -15.28 -7.92 24.65
C HIS A 8 -16.73 -7.45 24.54
N PHE A 9 -17.01 -6.25 25.04
CA PHE A 9 -18.31 -5.60 24.96
C PHE A 9 -18.20 -4.39 24.02
N LYS A 10 -19.01 -4.36 22.96
CA LYS A 10 -19.06 -3.24 22.01
C LYS A 10 -20.10 -2.24 22.50
N LEU A 11 -19.65 -1.06 22.91
CA LEU A 11 -20.52 0.07 23.25
C LEU A 11 -20.55 1.06 22.07
N GLY A 12 -21.75 1.56 21.77
CA GLY A 12 -21.91 2.64 20.80
C GLY A 12 -21.32 3.95 21.32
N ASN A 13 -20.99 4.86 20.40
CA ASN A 13 -20.37 6.15 20.75
C ASN A 13 -21.27 6.97 21.69
N ASP A 14 -22.58 6.86 21.51
CA ASP A 14 -23.61 7.53 22.27
C ASP A 14 -23.58 7.11 23.75
N TYR A 15 -23.28 5.83 24.02
CA TYR A 15 -23.12 5.31 25.37
C TYR A 15 -21.87 5.88 26.05
N PHE A 16 -20.76 6.11 25.33
CA PHE A 16 -19.57 6.72 25.92
C PHE A 16 -19.85 8.17 26.37
N SER A 17 -20.62 8.92 25.58
CA SER A 17 -21.02 10.29 25.93
C SER A 17 -21.91 10.34 27.18
N ILE A 18 -22.87 9.42 27.31
CA ILE A 18 -23.77 9.37 28.48
C ILE A 18 -22.99 9.19 29.80
N TYR A 19 -21.91 8.41 29.77
CA TYR A 19 -21.09 8.16 30.96
C TYR A 19 -19.84 9.06 31.06
N GLY A 20 -19.75 10.12 30.24
CA GLY A 20 -18.65 11.09 30.29
C GLY A 20 -17.28 10.49 29.95
N ILE A 21 -17.25 9.49 29.07
CA ILE A 21 -16.04 8.81 28.61
C ILE A 21 -15.59 9.44 27.30
N HIS A 22 -14.45 10.14 27.32
CA HIS A 22 -13.87 10.75 26.12
C HIS A 22 -12.61 10.01 25.68
N ILE A 23 -12.57 9.53 24.44
CA ILE A 23 -11.41 8.84 23.85
C ILE A 23 -10.67 9.80 22.92
N CYS A 24 -9.48 10.26 23.33
CA CYS A 24 -8.66 11.18 22.53
C CYS A 24 -7.62 10.41 21.70
N LYS A 25 -7.59 10.66 20.37
CA LYS A 25 -6.54 10.15 19.47
C LYS A 25 -5.40 11.16 19.35
N GLN A 26 -4.57 11.27 20.38
CA GLN A 26 -3.21 11.83 20.23
C GLN A 26 -2.18 10.69 20.32
N LYS A 27 -0.88 11.03 20.22
CA LYS A 27 0.25 10.07 20.11
C LYS A 27 0.14 8.86 21.04
N ASP A 28 -0.47 9.02 22.22
CA ASP A 28 -0.89 7.94 23.09
C ASP A 28 -2.42 7.94 23.30
N ARG A 29 -3.05 6.75 23.22
CA ARG A 29 -4.49 6.58 23.44
C ARG A 29 -4.79 6.62 24.94
N TYR A 30 -5.43 7.70 25.41
CA TYR A 30 -5.96 7.80 26.77
C TYR A 30 -7.46 8.11 26.74
N PHE A 31 -8.15 7.80 27.84
CA PHE A 31 -9.52 8.20 28.06
C PHE A 31 -9.65 8.93 29.40
N THR A 32 -10.67 9.78 29.51
CA THR A 32 -11.06 10.44 30.77
C THR A 32 -12.46 9.99 31.15
N ILE A 33 -12.69 9.75 32.44
CA ILE A 33 -14.02 9.41 32.98
C ILE A 33 -14.47 10.56 33.89
N GLY A 34 -15.54 11.25 33.49
CA GLY A 34 -16.13 12.37 34.24
C GLY A 34 -15.36 13.69 34.07
N ASP A 35 -15.91 14.77 34.65
CA ASP A 35 -15.40 16.15 34.51
C ASP A 35 -14.06 16.41 35.21
N ASN A 36 -13.62 15.48 36.07
CA ASN A 36 -12.32 15.55 36.69
C ASN A 36 -11.26 15.07 35.69
N LYS A 37 -10.46 16.00 35.16
CA LYS A 37 -9.33 15.81 34.22
C LYS A 37 -8.18 14.96 34.78
N ARG A 38 -8.45 13.90 35.55
CA ARG A 38 -7.46 12.91 35.95
C ARG A 38 -7.24 11.96 34.78
N GLN A 39 -6.15 12.18 34.06
CA GLN A 39 -5.69 11.26 33.02
C GLN A 39 -5.44 9.89 33.65
N THR A 40 -6.31 8.93 33.38
CA THR A 40 -6.05 7.54 33.71
C THR A 40 -5.39 6.93 32.47
N SER A 41 -4.06 6.90 32.46
CA SER A 41 -3.26 6.27 31.41
C SER A 41 -3.34 4.75 31.56
N GLY A 42 -4.50 4.18 31.19
CA GLY A 42 -4.62 2.75 30.99
C GLY A 42 -3.90 2.37 29.71
N LEU A 43 -2.67 1.86 29.82
CA LEU A 43 -2.02 1.12 28.74
C LEU A 43 -2.91 -0.09 28.41
N PHE A 44 -3.75 0.05 27.38
CA PHE A 44 -4.47 -1.08 26.81
C PHE A 44 -3.47 -1.99 26.09
N ASN A 45 -2.77 -2.82 26.85
CA ASN A 45 -2.04 -3.98 26.35
C ASN A 45 -3.05 -5.08 25.98
N ASN A 46 -3.92 -4.80 25.02
CA ASN A 46 -4.65 -5.86 24.30
C ASN A 46 -3.72 -6.46 23.23
N ARG A 47 -2.56 -6.96 23.66
CA ARG A 47 -1.93 -8.09 22.99
C ARG A 47 -2.59 -9.32 23.60
N LYS A 48 -3.66 -9.82 22.99
CA LYS A 48 -3.79 -11.28 22.95
C LYS A 48 -2.53 -11.74 22.23
N GLN A 49 -1.49 -12.08 23.00
CA GLN A 49 -0.38 -12.82 22.46
C GLN A 49 -1.02 -14.03 21.81
N ILE A 50 -0.83 -14.16 20.50
CA ILE A 50 -0.99 -15.45 19.85
C ILE A 50 -0.05 -16.35 20.63
N THR A 51 -0.60 -17.23 21.48
CA THR A 51 0.15 -18.33 22.05
C THR A 51 0.55 -19.18 20.88
N PHE A 52 1.76 -18.95 20.36
CA PHE A 52 2.42 -19.85 19.45
C PHE A 52 2.43 -21.21 20.15
N ILE A 53 1.67 -22.15 19.60
CA ILE A 53 1.68 -23.54 20.04
C ILE A 53 3.12 -24.00 19.88
N ASN A 54 3.83 -24.11 21.00
CA ASN A 54 5.12 -24.74 21.08
C ASN A 54 4.88 -26.22 20.76
N ASN A 55 5.10 -26.63 19.52
CA ASN A 55 5.69 -27.93 19.21
C ASN A 55 6.18 -27.95 17.75
N GLU A 56 7.40 -28.47 17.61
CA GLU A 56 8.13 -28.81 16.38
C GLU A 56 8.96 -27.71 15.68
N LYS A 57 10.29 -27.86 15.80
CA LYS A 57 11.39 -27.24 15.03
C LYS A 57 11.19 -25.76 14.69
N LYS A 58 11.47 -24.88 15.65
CA LYS A 58 11.54 -23.42 15.47
C LYS A 58 12.43 -23.07 14.27
N ARG A 59 11.81 -22.57 13.20
CA ARG A 59 12.51 -21.86 12.13
C ARG A 59 12.36 -20.37 12.42
N PRO A 60 13.34 -19.71 13.05
CA PRO A 60 13.21 -18.33 13.54
C PRO A 60 12.84 -17.33 12.43
N GLU A 61 13.24 -17.62 11.19
CA GLU A 61 12.89 -16.81 10.01
C GLU A 61 11.39 -16.84 9.67
N LYS A 62 10.72 -17.97 9.91
CA LYS A 62 9.30 -18.14 9.62
C LYS A 62 8.47 -17.31 10.59
N ASP A 63 8.78 -17.40 11.87
CA ASP A 63 8.07 -16.66 12.92
C ASP A 63 8.22 -15.14 12.75
N PHE A 64 9.41 -14.68 12.35
CA PHE A 64 9.66 -13.27 12.06
C PHE A 64 8.90 -12.79 10.81
N CYS A 65 8.93 -13.57 9.72
CA CYS A 65 8.23 -13.25 8.47
C CYS A 65 6.72 -13.15 8.68
N ILE A 66 6.15 -14.11 9.42
CA ILE A 66 4.73 -14.15 9.79
C ILE A 66 4.39 -12.96 10.68
N TYR A 67 5.20 -12.68 11.70
CA TYR A 67 4.93 -11.60 12.64
C TYR A 67 4.91 -10.23 11.97
N GLU A 68 5.84 -9.95 11.05
CA GLU A 68 5.88 -8.66 10.35
C GLU A 68 4.77 -8.53 9.29
N GLN A 69 4.51 -9.58 8.51
CA GLN A 69 3.57 -9.51 7.37
C GLN A 69 2.10 -9.74 7.77
N LEU A 70 1.83 -10.58 8.77
CA LEU A 70 0.47 -10.98 9.15
C LEU A 70 -0.04 -10.26 10.41
N LYS A 71 0.71 -9.29 10.96
CA LYS A 71 0.31 -8.50 12.13
C LYS A 71 -1.05 -7.82 11.96
N GLU A 72 -1.33 -7.36 10.74
CA GLU A 72 -2.55 -6.66 10.36
C GLU A 72 -3.55 -7.57 9.63
N ALA A 73 -3.23 -8.87 9.48
CA ALA A 73 -4.06 -9.80 8.73
C ALA A 73 -5.23 -10.30 9.58
N GLU A 74 -6.42 -10.31 8.99
CA GLU A 74 -7.61 -10.94 9.57
C GLU A 74 -7.84 -12.29 8.91
N PHE A 75 -7.97 -13.34 9.71
CA PHE A 75 -8.32 -14.67 9.23
C PHE A 75 -9.84 -14.86 9.34
N ASN A 76 -10.44 -15.52 8.34
CA ASN A 76 -11.84 -15.93 8.43
C ASN A 76 -12.05 -16.79 9.70
N HIS A 77 -13.10 -16.47 10.45
CA HIS A 77 -13.49 -17.15 11.69
C HIS A 77 -13.86 -18.63 11.47
N GLU A 78 -14.24 -19.02 10.25
CA GLU A 78 -14.60 -20.40 9.90
C GLU A 78 -13.38 -21.32 9.71
N LEU A 79 -12.16 -20.75 9.66
CA LEU A 79 -10.94 -21.55 9.50
C LEU A 79 -10.59 -22.28 10.80
N THR A 80 -10.51 -23.61 10.74
CA THR A 80 -9.94 -24.42 11.81
C THR A 80 -8.45 -24.12 12.00
N GLU A 81 -7.93 -24.30 13.22
CA GLU A 81 -6.51 -24.07 13.52
C GLU A 81 -5.56 -24.85 12.59
N LYS A 82 -5.88 -26.11 12.27
CA LYS A 82 -5.12 -26.92 11.29
C LYS A 82 -5.07 -26.31 9.88
N LEU A 83 -6.13 -25.63 9.45
CA LEU A 83 -6.17 -24.96 8.15
C LEU A 83 -5.38 -23.65 8.18
N LYS A 84 -5.40 -22.93 9.31
CA LYS A 84 -4.58 -21.73 9.50
C LYS A 84 -3.10 -22.05 9.43
N GLU A 85 -2.67 -23.13 10.08
CA GLU A 85 -1.28 -23.61 10.01
C GLU A 85 -0.86 -23.91 8.57
N LYS A 86 -1.67 -24.66 7.82
CA LYS A 86 -1.41 -24.93 6.40
C LYS A 86 -1.38 -23.67 5.53
N LEU A 87 -2.26 -22.71 5.80
CA LEU A 87 -2.27 -21.43 5.09
C LEU A 87 -1.00 -20.63 5.35
N ILE A 88 -0.58 -20.57 6.61
CA ILE A 88 0.67 -19.91 7.02
C ILE A 88 1.88 -20.57 6.35
N ASP A 89 1.91 -21.91 6.28
CA ASP A 89 2.95 -22.66 5.57
C ASP A 89 3.00 -22.28 4.09
N LEU A 90 1.84 -22.17 3.45
CA LEU A 90 1.73 -21.81 2.03
C LEU A 90 2.18 -20.36 1.78
N LEU A 91 1.73 -19.42 2.62
CA LEU A 91 2.15 -18.02 2.54
C LEU A 91 3.65 -17.87 2.74
N PHE A 92 4.23 -18.59 3.69
CA PHE A 92 5.68 -18.58 3.90
C PHE A 92 6.44 -19.20 2.71
N LYS A 93 5.95 -20.33 2.18
CA LYS A 93 6.52 -20.99 1.01
C LYS A 93 6.57 -20.06 -0.20
N TYR A 94 5.52 -19.27 -0.42
CA TYR A 94 5.41 -18.34 -1.54
C TYR A 94 5.62 -16.87 -1.13
N LYS A 95 6.35 -16.61 -0.04
CA LYS A 95 6.52 -15.24 0.51
C LYS A 95 7.04 -14.21 -0.49
N ASN A 96 7.81 -14.64 -1.48
CA ASN A 96 8.38 -13.77 -2.52
C ASN A 96 7.38 -13.44 -3.64
N ALA A 97 6.26 -14.15 -3.75
CA ALA A 97 5.20 -13.84 -4.71
C ALA A 97 4.33 -12.65 -4.25
N PHE A 98 4.39 -12.31 -2.97
CA PHE A 98 3.61 -11.22 -2.39
C PHE A 98 4.47 -9.96 -2.23
N THR A 99 3.89 -8.84 -2.63
CA THR A 99 4.54 -7.53 -2.48
C THR A 99 4.33 -6.98 -1.07
N THR A 100 5.39 -6.40 -0.47
CA THR A 100 5.32 -5.71 0.82
C THR A 100 5.74 -4.26 0.61
N LYS A 101 5.24 -3.32 1.43
CA LYS A 101 5.53 -1.88 1.34
C LYS A 101 7.02 -1.52 1.15
N LYS A 102 7.95 -2.38 1.62
CA LYS A 102 9.42 -2.16 1.55
C LYS A 102 10.13 -2.88 0.40
N LYS A 103 9.51 -3.89 -0.22
CA LYS A 103 10.17 -4.76 -1.21
C LYS A 103 9.19 -5.00 -2.35
N LEU A 104 9.04 -3.97 -3.18
CA LEU A 104 7.94 -3.92 -4.14
C LEU A 104 8.33 -4.42 -5.54
N LEU A 105 9.61 -4.37 -5.94
CA LEU A 105 9.99 -4.46 -7.36
C LEU A 105 11.24 -5.30 -7.71
N ASP A 106 11.82 -6.03 -6.76
CA ASP A 106 13.03 -6.85 -7.01
C ASP A 106 12.81 -8.05 -7.96
N ALA A 107 11.58 -8.30 -8.41
CA ALA A 107 11.21 -9.46 -9.22
C ALA A 107 11.34 -9.24 -10.75
N ILE A 108 11.56 -8.01 -11.22
CA ILE A 108 11.60 -7.70 -12.66
C ILE A 108 13.02 -7.94 -13.17
N ILE A 109 13.27 -9.15 -13.69
CA ILE A 109 14.52 -9.46 -14.38
C ILE A 109 14.36 -9.05 -15.86
N LYS A 110 15.09 -8.01 -16.29
CA LYS A 110 15.42 -7.72 -17.70
C LYS A 110 14.24 -7.70 -18.70
N HIS A 111 13.12 -7.08 -18.34
CA HIS A 111 12.06 -6.77 -19.30
C HIS A 111 12.14 -5.28 -19.64
N GLU A 112 13.16 -4.92 -20.42
CA GLU A 112 13.23 -3.58 -21.02
C GLU A 112 12.18 -3.52 -22.15
N VAL A 113 11.44 -2.42 -22.20
CA VAL A 113 10.39 -2.19 -23.21
C VAL A 113 10.84 -1.04 -24.08
N ASP A 114 10.96 -1.29 -25.37
CA ASP A 114 11.27 -0.26 -26.35
C ASP A 114 10.01 0.51 -26.72
N ILE A 115 10.02 1.82 -26.47
CA ILE A 115 8.96 2.72 -26.92
C ILE A 115 9.34 3.21 -28.31
N ILE A 116 8.61 2.73 -29.32
CA ILE A 116 8.82 3.12 -30.73
C ILE A 116 7.97 4.34 -31.05
N LEU A 117 8.62 5.38 -31.59
CA LEU A 117 7.95 6.60 -32.05
C LEU A 117 7.75 6.59 -33.57
N ASN A 118 6.70 7.26 -34.05
CA ASN A 118 6.41 7.47 -35.46
C ASN A 118 7.09 8.72 -36.05
N VAL A 119 7.99 9.34 -35.29
CA VAL A 119 8.76 10.54 -35.67
C VAL A 119 10.23 10.33 -35.37
N GLU A 120 11.08 10.93 -36.19
CA GLU A 120 12.54 10.89 -36.04
C GLU A 120 13.09 12.20 -35.44
N LYS A 121 14.38 12.21 -35.15
CA LYS A 121 15.07 13.40 -34.66
C LYS A 121 15.22 14.44 -35.79
N PRO A 122 15.07 15.75 -35.50
CA PRO A 122 14.76 16.34 -34.20
C PRO A 122 13.30 16.16 -33.80
N TYR A 123 13.04 15.73 -32.56
CA TYR A 123 11.68 15.51 -32.08
C TYR A 123 10.87 16.81 -31.99
N PRO A 124 9.54 16.75 -32.23
CA PRO A 124 8.66 17.89 -32.08
C PRO A 124 8.76 18.55 -30.70
N PRO A 125 8.64 19.89 -30.59
CA PRO A 125 8.65 20.59 -29.30
C PRO A 125 7.61 20.09 -28.31
N LEU A 126 6.51 19.50 -28.80
CA LEU A 126 5.46 18.93 -27.97
C LEU A 126 5.93 17.73 -27.13
N LEU A 127 7.01 17.05 -27.54
CA LEU A 127 7.67 16.00 -26.77
C LEU A 127 8.68 16.56 -25.75
N ARG A 128 8.92 17.87 -25.70
CA ARG A 128 9.83 18.56 -24.77
C ARG A 128 9.06 19.56 -23.92
N ARG A 129 8.17 19.07 -23.07
CA ARG A 129 7.34 19.91 -22.21
C ARG A 129 8.09 20.32 -20.94
N THR A 130 7.98 21.60 -20.59
CA THR A 130 8.40 22.12 -19.28
C THR A 130 7.37 21.75 -18.22
N ALA A 131 7.81 21.60 -16.96
CA ALA A 131 6.90 21.40 -15.84
C ALA A 131 5.83 22.50 -15.76
N TYR A 132 4.64 22.13 -15.31
CA TYR A 132 3.58 23.10 -15.05
C TYR A 132 3.90 23.86 -13.75
N SER A 133 3.34 25.07 -13.63
CA SER A 133 3.36 25.79 -12.36
C SER A 133 2.43 25.10 -11.37
N ASP A 134 2.99 24.64 -10.25
CA ASP A 134 2.24 23.93 -9.22
C ASP A 134 2.01 24.79 -7.97
N SER A 135 0.85 24.58 -7.34
CA SER A 135 0.57 25.16 -6.01
C SER A 135 1.55 24.64 -4.95
N PRO A 136 1.81 25.38 -3.86
CA PRO A 136 2.69 24.92 -2.78
C PRO A 136 2.33 23.52 -2.24
N ARG A 137 1.03 23.28 -2.03
CA ARG A 137 0.50 21.98 -1.58
C ARG A 137 0.76 20.86 -2.58
N ALA A 138 0.65 21.13 -3.88
CA ALA A 138 0.93 20.14 -4.92
C ALA A 138 2.43 19.81 -4.96
N ARG A 139 3.29 20.83 -4.84
CA ARG A 139 4.75 20.66 -4.82
C ARG A 139 5.23 19.81 -3.64
N GLU A 140 4.74 20.09 -2.43
CA GLU A 140 5.06 19.28 -1.25
C GLU A 140 4.65 17.81 -1.45
N SER A 141 3.46 17.57 -1.99
CA SER A 141 3.02 16.21 -2.27
C SER A 141 3.84 15.54 -3.37
N LEU A 142 4.25 16.28 -4.40
CA LEU A 142 5.07 15.77 -5.49
C LEU A 142 6.45 15.35 -4.99
N GLU A 143 7.07 16.14 -4.11
CA GLU A 143 8.35 15.83 -3.49
C GLU A 143 8.29 14.53 -2.66
N VAL A 144 7.20 14.30 -1.92
CA VAL A 144 6.97 13.05 -1.19
C VAL A 144 6.91 11.85 -2.14
N HIS A 145 6.08 11.92 -3.19
CA HIS A 145 5.93 10.83 -4.16
C HIS A 145 7.22 10.56 -4.95
N ILE A 146 7.95 11.61 -5.35
CA ILE A 146 9.24 11.47 -6.05
C ILE A 146 10.24 10.75 -5.15
N LYS A 147 10.34 11.15 -3.88
CA LYS A 147 11.24 10.50 -2.93
C LYS A 147 10.89 9.03 -2.74
N GLU A 148 9.62 8.71 -2.54
CA GLU A 148 9.16 7.31 -2.43
C GLU A 148 9.54 6.49 -3.68
N PHE A 149 9.38 7.04 -4.87
CA PHE A 149 9.73 6.34 -6.11
C PHE A 149 11.23 6.21 -6.35
N ILE A 150 12.05 7.14 -5.85
CA ILE A 150 13.51 7.00 -5.83
C ILE A 150 13.90 5.88 -4.85
N ASP A 151 13.33 5.88 -3.64
CA ASP A 151 13.60 4.87 -2.61
C ASP A 151 13.17 3.46 -3.08
N LEU A 152 12.11 3.38 -3.89
CA LEU A 152 11.64 2.13 -4.52
C LEU A 152 12.43 1.72 -5.76
N GLY A 153 13.36 2.55 -6.25
CA GLY A 153 14.14 2.29 -7.47
C GLY A 153 13.35 2.42 -8.78
N VAL A 154 12.15 3.03 -8.75
CA VAL A 154 11.31 3.29 -9.93
C VAL A 154 11.83 4.49 -10.71
N LEU A 155 12.24 5.54 -10.00
CA LEU A 155 12.79 6.76 -10.59
C LEU A 155 14.29 6.86 -10.29
N ARG A 156 15.03 7.42 -11.24
CA ARG A 156 16.43 7.84 -11.02
C ARG A 156 16.64 9.26 -11.49
N LYS A 157 17.63 9.92 -10.90
CA LYS A 157 18.12 11.19 -11.41
C LYS A 157 18.87 10.94 -12.73
N VAL A 158 18.54 11.74 -13.74
CA VAL A 158 19.27 11.77 -15.01
C VAL A 158 20.63 12.44 -14.79
N GLY A 159 21.69 11.86 -15.35
CA GLY A 159 23.06 12.37 -15.20
C GLY A 159 23.29 13.65 -16.00
N HIS A 160 24.23 14.50 -15.58
CA HIS A 160 24.51 15.77 -16.26
C HIS A 160 24.94 15.62 -17.74
N LYS A 161 25.50 14.46 -18.10
CA LYS A 161 25.95 14.15 -19.48
C LYS A 161 24.89 13.44 -20.31
N GLU A 162 23.76 13.06 -19.71
CA GLU A 162 22.70 12.31 -20.38
C GLU A 162 21.73 13.29 -21.05
N GLN A 163 21.59 13.19 -22.37
CA GLN A 163 20.66 14.05 -23.12
C GLN A 163 19.24 13.54 -22.96
N VAL A 164 18.35 14.40 -22.46
CA VAL A 164 16.91 14.12 -22.38
C VAL A 164 16.24 14.75 -23.59
N GLU A 165 15.82 13.91 -24.52
CA GLU A 165 15.20 14.38 -25.77
C GLU A 165 13.68 14.45 -25.70
N VAL A 166 13.09 13.71 -24.75
CA VAL A 166 11.65 13.61 -24.51
C VAL A 166 11.38 13.83 -23.02
N THR A 167 10.47 14.75 -22.70
CA THR A 167 10.04 15.04 -21.34
C THR A 167 8.51 15.02 -21.25
N THR A 168 8.01 14.37 -20.20
CA THR A 168 6.59 14.38 -19.84
C THR A 168 6.41 15.13 -18.54
N THR A 169 5.40 15.98 -18.47
CA THR A 169 5.06 16.70 -17.25
C THR A 169 4.29 15.81 -16.30
N VAL A 170 4.39 16.11 -15.01
CA VAL A 170 3.72 15.39 -13.95
C VAL A 170 2.86 16.36 -13.17
N ILE A 171 1.69 15.92 -12.74
CA ILE A 171 0.73 16.69 -11.94
C ILE A 171 0.25 15.88 -10.74
N ILE A 172 -0.32 16.56 -9.75
CA ILE A 172 -0.97 15.92 -8.61
C ILE A 172 -2.49 15.92 -8.80
N ALA A 173 -3.08 14.72 -8.76
CA ALA A 173 -4.53 14.53 -8.68
C ALA A 173 -4.93 14.19 -7.24
N TRP A 174 -6.00 14.82 -6.74
CA TRP A 174 -6.51 14.60 -5.39
C TRP A 174 -7.80 13.77 -5.42
N ASN A 175 -7.89 12.78 -4.54
CA ASN A 175 -9.11 12.02 -4.29
C ASN A 175 -9.20 11.64 -2.80
N ASN A 176 -10.29 12.01 -2.13
CA ASN A 176 -10.52 11.74 -0.69
C ASN A 176 -9.32 12.09 0.19
N SER A 177 -8.77 13.30 -0.01
CA SER A 177 -7.58 13.82 0.69
C SER A 177 -6.27 13.07 0.43
N LYS A 178 -6.27 12.05 -0.44
CA LYS A 178 -5.06 11.37 -0.90
C LYS A 178 -4.63 11.96 -2.24
N SER A 179 -3.34 12.24 -2.36
CA SER A 179 -2.73 12.69 -3.60
C SER A 179 -2.20 11.52 -4.41
N LYS A 180 -2.21 11.67 -5.73
CA LYS A 180 -1.58 10.74 -6.68
C LYS A 180 -0.76 11.55 -7.67
N MET A 181 0.46 11.09 -7.93
CA MET A 181 1.31 11.62 -8.98
C MET A 181 0.89 11.02 -10.34
N VAL A 182 0.62 11.87 -11.34
CA VAL A 182 0.09 11.47 -12.65
C VAL A 182 0.92 12.12 -13.76
N GLY A 183 1.45 11.32 -14.68
CA GLY A 183 2.15 11.81 -15.86
C GLY A 183 1.20 12.17 -17.00
N ASP A 184 1.42 13.32 -17.66
CA ASP A 184 0.66 13.79 -18.82
C ASP A 184 1.25 13.24 -20.13
N PHE A 185 1.01 11.95 -20.40
CA PHE A 185 1.55 11.26 -21.57
C PHE A 185 0.79 11.54 -22.88
N ARG A 186 -0.16 12.48 -22.92
CA ARG A 186 -1.00 12.70 -24.11
C ARG A 186 -0.18 13.04 -25.35
N ALA A 187 0.82 13.91 -25.20
CA ALA A 187 1.75 14.26 -26.26
C ALA A 187 2.53 13.04 -26.74
N LEU A 188 3.12 12.28 -25.81
CA LEU A 188 3.89 11.08 -26.12
C LEU A 188 3.04 10.04 -26.86
N ASN A 189 1.83 9.78 -26.38
CA ASN A 189 0.92 8.78 -26.97
C ASN A 189 0.54 9.09 -28.43
N THR A 190 0.45 10.36 -28.82
CA THR A 190 0.19 10.76 -30.23
C THR A 190 1.32 10.34 -31.17
N TYR A 191 2.55 10.27 -30.65
CA TYR A 191 3.73 9.92 -31.42
C TYR A 191 4.19 8.47 -31.21
N MET A 192 3.55 7.71 -30.32
CA MET A 192 3.87 6.30 -30.10
C MET A 192 3.21 5.42 -31.16
N ILE A 193 3.96 4.45 -31.67
CA ILE A 193 3.40 3.35 -32.48
C ILE A 193 2.76 2.36 -31.51
N PRO A 194 1.43 2.09 -31.60
CA PRO A 194 0.78 1.17 -30.67
C PRO A 194 1.26 -0.26 -30.85
N ASP A 195 1.82 -0.85 -29.79
CA ASP A 195 2.07 -2.29 -29.70
C ASP A 195 0.77 -3.01 -29.30
N LYS A 196 0.09 -3.58 -30.30
CA LYS A 196 -1.23 -4.21 -30.11
C LYS A 196 -1.07 -5.67 -29.68
N TYR A 197 -0.87 -5.90 -28.38
CA TYR A 197 -1.03 -7.23 -27.81
C TYR A 197 -2.53 -7.58 -27.66
N PRO A 198 -3.01 -8.71 -28.22
CA PRO A 198 -4.42 -9.06 -28.16
C PRO A 198 -4.80 -9.50 -26.74
N ILE A 199 -5.45 -8.61 -25.99
CA ILE A 199 -6.04 -8.94 -24.69
C ILE A 199 -7.50 -9.36 -24.93
N PRO A 200 -7.89 -10.61 -24.58
CA PRO A 200 -9.26 -11.09 -24.78
C PRO A 200 -10.25 -10.28 -23.95
N ARG A 201 -11.49 -10.15 -24.44
CA ARG A 201 -12.54 -9.50 -23.65
C ARG A 201 -12.93 -10.39 -22.50
N ILE A 202 -13.29 -9.80 -21.36
CA ILE A 202 -13.62 -10.54 -20.13
C ILE A 202 -14.67 -11.63 -20.38
N HIS A 203 -15.71 -11.35 -21.19
CA HIS A 203 -16.75 -12.35 -21.49
C HIS A 203 -16.22 -13.56 -22.26
N GLU A 204 -15.28 -13.36 -23.20
CA GLU A 204 -14.66 -14.44 -23.98
C GLU A 204 -13.86 -15.37 -23.06
N THR A 205 -13.15 -14.79 -22.09
CA THR A 205 -12.39 -15.56 -21.08
C THR A 205 -13.30 -16.30 -20.10
N LEU A 206 -14.41 -15.69 -19.67
CA LEU A 206 -15.32 -16.30 -18.70
C LEU A 206 -16.05 -17.51 -19.28
N THR A 207 -16.37 -17.51 -20.58
CA THR A 207 -16.98 -18.68 -21.25
C THR A 207 -16.08 -19.91 -21.25
N GLN A 208 -14.76 -19.77 -21.08
CA GLN A 208 -13.82 -20.89 -21.00
C GLN A 208 -13.74 -21.56 -19.61
N LEU A 209 -14.37 -20.96 -18.59
CA LEU A 209 -14.36 -21.46 -17.21
C LEU A 209 -15.55 -22.37 -16.87
N PHE A 210 -16.55 -22.46 -17.76
CA PHE A 210 -17.78 -23.22 -17.60
C PHE A 210 -17.98 -24.18 -18.76
#